data_AF-A0A2P8DLB3-F1
#
_entry.id   AF-A0A2P8DLB3-F1
#
_cell.length_a   1.000
_cell.length_b   1.000
_cell.length_c   1.000
_cell.angle_alpha   90.00
_cell.angle_beta   90.00
_cell.angle_gamma   90.00
#
_symmetry.space_group_name_H-M   'P 1'
#
loop_
_entity.id
_entity.type
_entity.pdbx_description
1 polymer ?
#
loop_
_entity_poly.entity_id
_entity_poly.type
_entity_poly.pdbx_seq_one_letter_code
_entity_poly.pdbx_strand_id
1 'polypeptide(L)'
;MKRLTQLVAEVLVGQRDPAQLREFMSPRAYAALVRRAGVYHSAASPQVRIVLGCPEPGVSEVGAVVDCGGRCRALALRVSFGGVVPLCTHLETDVRH
;
A
#
# COMPACT_ATOMS: atom_id res chain seq x y z
N MET A 1 11.00 -1.28 -0.81
CA MET A 1 9.65 -0.88 -0.35
C MET A 1 8.85 -0.13 -1.40
N LYS A 2 9.43 0.82 -2.16
CA LYS A 2 8.72 1.61 -3.19
C LYS A 2 7.86 0.78 -4.16
N ARG A 3 8.36 -0.36 -4.65
CA ARG A 3 7.62 -1.24 -5.56
C ARG A 3 6.33 -1.80 -4.94
N LEU A 4 6.39 -2.34 -3.72
CA LEU A 4 5.19 -2.85 -3.04
C LEU A 4 4.17 -1.73 -2.81
N THR A 5 4.63 -0.56 -2.36
CA THR A 5 3.77 0.62 -2.18
C THR A 5 3.11 1.09 -3.48
N GLN A 6 3.85 1.06 -4.59
CA GLN A 6 3.34 1.39 -5.92
C GLN A 6 2.24 0.40 -6.35
N LEU A 7 2.47 -0.90 -6.19
CA LEU A 7 1.48 -1.93 -6.51
C LEU A 7 0.21 -1.79 -5.67
N VAL A 8 0.35 -1.46 -4.37
CA VAL A 8 -0.80 -1.16 -3.51
C VAL A 8 -1.55 0.06 -4.02
N ALA A 9 -0.85 1.14 -4.38
CA ALA A 9 -1.47 2.34 -4.92
C ALA A 9 -2.25 2.07 -6.21
N GLU A 10 -1.74 1.22 -7.10
CA GLU A 10 -2.41 0.80 -8.34
C GLU A 10 -3.72 0.04 -8.05
N VAL A 11 -3.77 -0.79 -7.01
CA VAL A 11 -5.01 -1.43 -6.57
C VAL A 11 -5.99 -0.41 -5.98
N LEU A 12 -5.49 0.54 -5.18
CA LEU A 12 -6.32 1.57 -4.58
C LEU A 12 -6.95 2.51 -5.61
N VAL A 13 -6.32 2.72 -6.78
CA VAL A 13 -6.93 3.44 -7.92
C VAL A 13 -7.73 2.54 -8.86
N GLY A 14 -7.83 1.24 -8.58
CA GLY A 14 -8.60 0.28 -9.40
C GLY A 14 -7.92 -0.16 -10.70
N GLN A 15 -6.62 0.09 -10.87
CA GLN A 15 -5.86 -0.27 -12.07
C GLN A 15 -5.17 -1.64 -11.96
N ARG A 16 -5.21 -2.28 -10.78
CA ARG A 16 -4.63 -3.60 -10.54
C ARG A 16 -5.57 -4.47 -9.72
N ASP A 17 -5.60 -5.75 -10.08
CA ASP A 17 -6.31 -6.78 -9.31
C ASP A 17 -5.57 -7.03 -7.97
N PRO A 18 -6.25 -6.89 -6.81
CA PRO A 18 -5.66 -7.17 -5.51
C PRO A 18 -5.09 -8.59 -5.39
N ALA A 19 -5.62 -9.59 -6.11
CA ALA A 19 -5.17 -10.98 -6.04
C ALA A 19 -3.66 -11.13 -6.30
N GLN A 20 -3.07 -10.26 -7.12
CA GLN A 20 -1.64 -10.26 -7.42
C GLN A 20 -0.75 -9.90 -6.22
N LEU A 21 -1.32 -9.29 -5.17
CA LEU A 21 -0.60 -8.91 -3.96
C LEU A 21 -0.78 -9.91 -2.81
N ARG A 22 -1.55 -10.99 -3.01
CA ARG A 22 -1.91 -11.93 -1.94
C ARG A 22 -0.71 -12.52 -1.20
N GLU A 23 0.35 -12.86 -1.91
CA GLU A 23 1.55 -13.47 -1.31
C GLU A 23 2.42 -12.48 -0.52
N PHE A 24 2.24 -11.17 -0.74
CA PHE A 24 3.00 -10.11 -0.07
C PHE A 24 2.21 -9.46 1.07
N MET A 25 1.06 -10.02 1.45
CA MET A 25 0.17 -9.44 2.44
C MET A 25 -0.32 -10.48 3.44
N SER A 26 -0.33 -10.10 4.71
CA SER A 26 -1.08 -10.84 5.72
C SER A 26 -2.58 -10.90 5.34
N PRO A 27 -3.35 -11.90 5.82
CA PRO A 27 -4.78 -11.98 5.54
C PRO A 27 -5.54 -10.70 5.92
N ARG A 28 -5.17 -10.07 7.04
CA ARG A 28 -5.77 -8.81 7.51
C ARG A 28 -5.48 -7.65 6.57
N ALA A 29 -4.21 -7.45 6.18
CA ALA A 29 -3.82 -6.39 5.25
C ALA A 29 -4.45 -6.59 3.87
N TYR A 30 -4.48 -7.84 3.39
CA TYR A 30 -5.12 -8.19 2.12
C TYR A 30 -6.61 -7.86 2.13
N ALA A 31 -7.34 -8.26 3.18
CA ALA A 31 -8.76 -7.94 3.31
C ALA A 31 -9.00 -6.42 3.38
N ALA A 32 -8.11 -5.67 4.05
CA ALA A 32 -8.18 -4.21 4.10
C ALA A 32 -7.93 -3.56 2.73
N LEU A 33 -7.03 -4.12 1.91
CA LEU A 33 -6.78 -3.68 0.54
C LEU A 33 -8.00 -3.96 -0.36
N VAL A 34 -8.53 -5.19 -0.32
CA VAL A 34 -9.70 -5.58 -1.15
C VAL A 34 -10.90 -4.67 -0.88
N ARG A 35 -11.19 -4.37 0.39
CA ARG A 35 -12.30 -3.45 0.74
C ARG A 35 -12.12 -2.03 0.23
N ARG A 36 -10.88 -1.63 -0.10
CA ARG A 36 -10.50 -0.28 -0.54
C ARG A 36 -10.08 -0.23 -2.00
N ALA A 37 -10.23 -1.33 -2.75
CA ALA A 37 -9.90 -1.35 -4.16
C ALA A 37 -10.73 -0.29 -4.90
N GLY A 38 -10.06 0.54 -5.72
CA GLY A 38 -10.71 1.63 -6.46
C GLY A 38 -11.19 2.82 -5.60
N VAL A 39 -10.83 2.90 -4.31
CA VAL A 39 -11.24 4.01 -3.44
C VAL A 39 -10.60 5.35 -3.85
N TYR A 40 -9.47 5.33 -4.54
CA TYR A 40 -8.82 6.51 -5.09
C TYR A 40 -9.29 6.76 -6.52
N HIS A 41 -9.60 8.01 -6.82
CA HIS A 41 -9.88 8.45 -8.19
C HIS A 41 -8.60 8.98 -8.83
N SER A 42 -8.23 8.44 -9.98
CA SER A 42 -7.07 8.88 -10.77
C SER A 42 -7.35 8.70 -12.26
N ALA A 43 -7.02 9.72 -13.07
CA ALA A 43 -7.09 9.64 -14.53
C ALA A 43 -5.81 9.03 -15.15
N ALA A 44 -4.75 8.86 -14.35
CA ALA A 44 -3.45 8.34 -14.78
C ALA A 44 -2.94 7.26 -13.82
N SER A 45 -1.84 6.60 -14.18
CA SER A 45 -1.17 5.66 -13.27
C SER A 45 -0.60 6.40 -12.07
N PRO A 46 -0.88 5.97 -10.82
CA PRO A 46 -0.49 6.70 -9.63
C PRO A 46 1.04 6.69 -9.48
N GLN A 47 1.61 7.73 -8.89
CA GLN A 47 3.03 7.77 -8.56
C GLN A 47 3.21 7.87 -7.05
N VAL A 48 4.04 6.99 -6.48
CA VAL A 48 4.31 7.01 -5.03
C VAL A 48 5.64 7.70 -4.69
N ARG A 49 5.57 8.63 -3.74
CA ARG A 49 6.72 9.13 -2.99
C ARG A 49 6.65 8.56 -1.59
N ILE A 50 7.73 7.96 -1.11
CA ILE A 50 7.75 7.23 0.16
C ILE A 50 8.75 7.83 1.14
N VAL A 51 8.42 7.70 2.42
CA VAL A 51 9.31 7.89 3.57
C VAL A 51 9.29 6.58 4.36
N LEU A 52 10.45 6.16 4.85
CA LEU A 52 10.62 4.93 5.60
C LEU A 52 10.99 5.24 7.05
N GLY A 53 10.34 4.55 7.98
CA GLY A 53 10.75 4.44 9.37
C GLY A 53 11.03 2.98 9.72
N CYS A 54 12.02 2.73 10.55
CA CYS A 54 12.34 1.38 11.05
C CYS A 54 12.19 1.39 12.56
N PRO A 55 10.97 1.19 13.10
CA PRO A 55 10.72 1.32 14.53
C PRO A 55 11.45 0.24 15.36
N GLU A 56 11.68 -0.92 14.76
CA GLU A 56 12.38 -2.05 15.37
C GLU A 56 13.03 -2.94 14.30
N PRO A 57 14.03 -3.77 14.65
CA PRO A 57 14.66 -4.68 13.71
C PRO A 57 13.64 -5.61 13.03
N GLY A 58 13.73 -5.72 11.70
CA GLY A 58 12.84 -6.58 10.92
C GLY A 58 11.45 -5.98 10.65
N VAL A 59 11.19 -4.73 11.02
CA VAL A 59 9.95 -4.01 10.68
C VAL A 59 10.29 -2.68 9.99
N SER A 60 9.57 -2.38 8.90
CA SER A 60 9.56 -1.05 8.30
C SER A 60 8.15 -0.50 8.22
N GLU A 61 8.01 0.75 8.60
CA GLU A 61 6.85 1.58 8.36
C GLU A 61 7.10 2.43 7.12
N VAL A 62 6.13 2.45 6.22
CA VAL A 62 6.17 3.21 4.99
C VAL A 62 5.06 4.25 5.05
N GLY A 63 5.43 5.53 5.11
CA GLY A 63 4.52 6.63 4.80
C GLY A 63 4.63 6.97 3.33
N ALA A 64 3.51 7.10 2.62
CA ALA A 64 3.51 7.36 1.19
C ALA A 64 2.50 8.44 0.80
N VAL A 65 2.94 9.32 -0.10
CA VAL A 65 2.07 10.22 -0.85
C VAL A 65 1.86 9.60 -2.22
N VAL A 66 0.60 9.34 -2.55
CA VAL A 66 0.16 8.81 -3.84
C VAL A 66 -0.36 9.97 -4.67
N ASP A 67 0.33 10.28 -5.76
CA ASP A 67 -0.13 11.26 -6.73
C ASP A 67 -1.14 10.61 -7.68
N CYS A 68 -2.40 11.08 -7.65
CA CYS A 68 -3.49 10.63 -8.50
C CYS A 68 -3.84 11.64 -9.61
N GLY A 69 -2.93 12.54 -9.97
CA GLY A 69 -3.08 13.52 -11.06
C GLY A 69 -3.93 14.75 -10.72
N GLY A 70 -4.97 14.61 -9.89
CA GLY A 70 -5.80 15.74 -9.43
C GLY A 70 -5.71 16.02 -7.93
N ARG A 71 -5.48 14.97 -7.12
CA ARG A 71 -5.35 15.08 -5.66
C ARG A 71 -4.37 14.04 -5.15
N CYS A 72 -3.45 14.47 -4.28
CA CYS A 72 -2.58 13.54 -3.56
C CYS A 72 -3.36 12.83 -2.44
N ARG A 73 -3.07 11.54 -2.24
CA ARG A 73 -3.63 10.69 -1.18
C ARG A 73 -2.52 10.20 -0.26
N ALA A 74 -2.86 9.91 0.99
CA ALA A 74 -1.91 9.35 1.95
C ALA A 74 -2.13 7.85 2.10
N LEU A 75 -1.04 7.09 2.13
CA LEU A 75 -1.02 5.65 2.33
C LEU A 75 0.05 5.33 3.38
N ALA A 76 -0.31 4.53 4.39
CA ALA A 76 0.64 4.01 5.35
C ALA A 76 0.67 2.48 5.28
N LEU A 77 1.86 1.90 5.30
CA LEU A 77 2.06 0.44 5.32
C LEU A 77 3.00 0.06 6.47
N ARG A 78 2.75 -1.09 7.10
CA ARG A 78 3.74 -1.77 7.95
C ARG A 78 4.16 -3.07 7.28
N VAL A 79 5.46 -3.26 7.13
CA VAL A 79 6.06 -4.42 6.46
C VAL A 79 6.99 -5.13 7.44
N SER A 80 6.85 -6.45 7.55
CA SER A 80 7.75 -7.33 8.31
C SER A 80 8.71 -8.06 7.38
N PHE A 81 9.95 -8.20 7.81
CA PHE A 81 11.05 -8.88 7.10
C PHE A 81 11.52 -10.14 7.85
N GLY A 82 10.75 -10.62 8.83
CA GLY A 82 11.13 -11.80 9.62
C GLY A 82 10.99 -13.15 8.90
N GLY A 83 10.49 -13.16 7.67
CA GLY A 83 10.27 -14.36 6.86
C GLY A 83 11.04 -14.35 5.53
N VAL A 84 10.82 -15.38 4.71
CA VAL A 84 11.48 -15.55 3.40
C VAL A 84 11.16 -14.41 2.43
N VAL A 85 9.95 -13.84 2.52
CA VAL A 85 9.50 -12.70 1.72
C VAL A 85 9.03 -11.56 2.63
N PRO A 86 9.27 -10.29 2.26
CA PRO A 86 8.69 -9.16 2.97
C PRO A 86 7.16 -9.21 2.94
N LEU A 87 6.53 -9.10 4.11
CA LEU A 87 5.09 -9.25 4.28
C LEU A 87 4.47 -7.94 4.80
N CYS A 88 3.53 -7.36 4.06
CA CYS A 88 2.72 -6.25 4.54
C CYS A 88 1.71 -6.75 5.58
N THR A 89 1.84 -6.28 6.82
CA THR A 89 0.99 -6.69 7.94
C THR A 89 -0.15 -5.70 8.19
N HIS A 90 0.04 -4.42 7.88
CA HIS A 90 -0.95 -3.37 8.07
C HIS A 90 -0.95 -2.38 6.91
N LEU A 91 -2.14 -1.89 6.58
CA LEU A 91 -2.39 -0.89 5.55
C LEU A 91 -3.43 0.10 6.05
N GLU A 92 -3.16 1.39 5.91
CA GLU A 92 -4.09 2.48 6.19
C GLU A 92 -4.09 3.51 5.05
N THR A 93 -5.23 4.18 4.89
CA THR A 93 -5.49 5.18 3.84
C THR A 93 -6.05 6.46 4.46
N ASP A 94 -5.96 7.58 3.77
CA ASP A 94 -6.61 8.84 4.18
C ASP A 94 -8.14 8.79 4.11
N VAL A 95 -8.69 7.83 3.35
CA VAL A 95 -10.14 7.62 3.27
C VAL A 95 -10.61 6.83 4.49
N ARG A 96 -11.52 7.44 5.25
CA ARG A 96 -12.24 6.81 6.36
C ARG A 96 -13.51 6.14 5.83
N HIS A 97 -13.78 4.92 6.30
CA HIS A 97 -15.06 4.23 6.10
C HIS A 97 -15.92 4.40 7.34
#